data_AF-A0A1H6D8T4-F1
#
_entry.id   AF-A0A1H6D8T4-F1
#
_cell.length_a   1.000
_cell.length_b   1.000
_cell.length_c   1.000
_cell.angle_alpha   90.00
_cell.angle_beta   90.00
_cell.angle_gamma   90.00
#
_symmetry.space_group_name_H-M   'P 1'
#
loop_
_entity.id
_entity.type
_entity.pdbx_description
1 polymer ?
#
loop_
_entity_poly.entity_id
_entity_poly.type
_entity_poly.pdbx_seq_one_letter_code
_entity_poly.pdbx_strand_id
1 'polypeptide(L)'
;MVSPLAYSEMTESFYVVAGTLRVCDGRRWFDASAGDCFHVPPGGLHSFGNQSGEPVDFLMLFIPGAAREGYFEGISHLAGMSDEERIAFFVHHDSYFTDMAKGPAAQSWQAGSPR
;
A
#
# COMPACT_ATOMS: atom_id res chain seq x y z
N MET A 1 -3.65 -3.06 7.92
CA MET A 1 -3.90 -3.35 6.48
C MET A 1 -4.05 -2.03 5.77
N VAL A 2 -3.42 -1.86 4.61
CA VAL A 2 -3.51 -0.66 3.78
C VAL A 2 -4.63 -0.85 2.76
N SER A 3 -5.45 0.18 2.52
CA SER A 3 -6.45 0.15 1.45
C SER A 3 -5.80 -0.15 0.09
N PRO A 4 -6.43 -0.92 -0.81
CA PRO A 4 -5.85 -1.21 -2.12
C PRO A 4 -5.53 0.06 -2.90
N LEU A 5 -4.35 0.06 -3.53
CA LEU A 5 -3.88 1.16 -4.36
C LEU A 5 -3.09 0.68 -5.58
N ALA A 6 -2.97 1.56 -6.56
CA ALA A 6 -2.05 1.43 -7.68
C ALA A 6 -1.28 2.75 -7.84
N TYR A 7 -0.09 2.66 -8.44
CA TYR A 7 0.67 3.83 -8.90
C TYR A 7 0.60 3.90 -10.42
N SER A 8 0.48 5.09 -11.00
CA SER A 8 0.37 5.23 -12.45
C SER A 8 1.70 5.07 -13.16
N GLU A 9 2.79 5.58 -12.58
CA GLU A 9 4.13 5.58 -13.18
C GLU A 9 5.14 4.78 -12.36
N MET A 10 5.00 4.79 -11.03
CA MET A 10 5.96 4.18 -10.12
C MET A 10 5.77 2.66 -10.01
N THR A 11 6.88 1.95 -9.82
CA THR A 11 6.86 0.55 -9.36
C THR A 11 7.05 0.49 -7.85
N GLU A 12 6.45 -0.50 -7.21
CA GLU A 12 6.70 -0.80 -5.80
C GLU A 12 7.16 -2.26 -5.65
N SER A 13 8.28 -2.48 -4.98
CA SER A 13 8.78 -3.82 -4.66
C SER A 13 8.89 -4.00 -3.16
N PHE A 14 8.69 -5.23 -2.72
CA PHE A 14 8.68 -5.58 -1.32
C PHE A 14 9.66 -6.72 -1.06
N TYR A 15 10.29 -6.70 0.10
CA TYR A 15 11.13 -7.78 0.59
C TYR A 15 10.85 -8.01 2.07
N VAL A 16 10.40 -9.20 2.45
CA VAL A 16 10.11 -9.52 3.84
C VAL A 16 11.41 -9.89 4.55
N VAL A 17 11.76 -9.15 5.59
CA VAL A 17 12.98 -9.34 6.38
C VAL A 17 12.72 -10.33 7.52
N ALA A 18 11.60 -10.19 8.21
CA ALA A 18 11.19 -11.06 9.32
C ALA A 18 9.67 -11.10 9.46
N GLY A 19 9.14 -12.19 10.01
CA GLY A 19 7.70 -12.39 10.22
C GLY A 19 6.94 -12.74 8.94
N THR A 20 5.62 -12.47 8.94
CA THR A 20 4.70 -12.78 7.84
C THR A 20 3.88 -11.56 7.47
N LEU A 21 3.95 -11.15 6.20
CA LEU A 21 3.17 -10.07 5.63
C LEU A 21 2.00 -10.66 4.83
N ARG A 22 0.78 -10.20 5.08
CA ARG A 22 -0.37 -10.53 4.25
C ARG A 22 -0.40 -9.59 3.04
N VAL A 23 -0.45 -10.14 1.84
CA VAL A 23 -0.35 -9.39 0.57
C VAL A 23 -1.50 -9.74 -0.36
N CYS A 24 -2.00 -8.74 -1.08
CA CYS A 24 -2.93 -8.91 -2.19
C CYS A 24 -2.33 -8.37 -3.49
N ASP A 25 -2.36 -9.17 -4.55
CA ASP A 25 -1.91 -8.82 -5.90
C ASP A 25 -3.04 -8.29 -6.81
N GLY A 26 -4.15 -7.83 -6.21
CA GLY A 26 -5.35 -7.41 -6.93
C GLY A 26 -6.26 -8.56 -7.36
N ARG A 27 -5.85 -9.83 -7.20
CA ARG A 27 -6.66 -11.01 -7.55
C ARG A 27 -6.88 -11.92 -6.37
N ARG A 28 -5.85 -12.14 -5.55
CA ARG A 28 -5.90 -13.05 -4.41
C ARG A 28 -5.07 -12.52 -3.26
N TRP A 29 -5.36 -13.07 -2.09
CA TRP A 29 -4.55 -12.86 -0.89
C TRP A 29 -3.59 -14.04 -0.69
N PHE A 30 -2.37 -13.74 -0.28
CA PHE A 30 -1.36 -14.73 0.09
C PHE A 30 -0.46 -14.19 1.22
N ASP A 31 0.25 -15.10 1.87
CA ASP A 31 1.22 -14.77 2.92
C ASP A 31 2.62 -14.79 2.31
N ALA A 32 3.39 -13.73 2.58
CA ALA A 32 4.81 -13.63 2.25
C ALA A 32 5.62 -13.69 3.56
N SER A 33 6.62 -14.56 3.61
CA SER A 33 7.47 -14.80 4.78
C SER A 33 8.89 -14.31 4.54
N ALA A 34 9.71 -14.27 5.60
CA ALA A 34 11.10 -13.84 5.52
C ALA A 34 11.87 -14.45 4.34
N GLY A 35 12.48 -13.59 3.52
CA GLY A 35 13.18 -13.96 2.28
C GLY A 35 12.34 -13.83 1.01
N ASP A 36 11.01 -13.75 1.11
CA ASP A 36 10.14 -13.55 -0.04
C ASP A 36 10.24 -12.12 -0.57
N CYS A 37 10.17 -12.00 -1.90
CA CYS A 37 10.08 -10.73 -2.60
C CYS A 37 8.90 -10.72 -3.56
N PHE A 38 8.30 -9.55 -3.76
CA PHE A 38 7.30 -9.34 -4.78
C PHE A 38 7.41 -7.95 -5.39
N HIS A 39 7.02 -7.85 -6.66
CA HIS A 39 7.17 -6.65 -7.47
C HIS A 39 5.81 -6.28 -8.06
N VAL A 40 5.43 -5.02 -7.91
CA VAL A 40 4.22 -4.43 -8.44
C VAL A 40 4.60 -3.48 -9.58
N PRO A 41 4.23 -3.79 -10.83
CA PRO A 41 4.45 -2.89 -11.96
C PRO A 41 3.50 -1.67 -11.87
N PRO A 42 3.74 -0.61 -12.67
CA PRO A 42 2.80 0.51 -12.74
C PRO A 42 1.41 0.01 -13.16
N GLY A 43 0.37 0.57 -12.54
CA GLY A 43 -1.02 0.13 -12.66
C GLY A 43 -1.37 -1.14 -11.86
N GLY A 44 -0.40 -1.78 -11.21
CA GLY A 44 -0.63 -2.97 -10.41
C GLY A 44 -1.40 -2.66 -9.12
N LEU A 45 -2.68 -3.04 -9.08
CA LEU A 45 -3.48 -2.93 -7.87
C LEU A 45 -2.95 -3.90 -6.80
N HIS A 46 -2.65 -3.39 -5.62
CA HIS A 46 -2.14 -4.20 -4.53
C HIS A 46 -2.57 -3.66 -3.17
N SER A 47 -2.46 -4.51 -2.16
CA SER A 47 -2.69 -4.16 -0.76
C SER A 47 -1.81 -5.05 0.11
N PHE A 48 -1.47 -4.59 1.32
CA PHE A 48 -0.72 -5.39 2.27
C PHE A 48 -1.07 -5.02 3.71
N GLY A 49 -0.67 -5.87 4.63
CA GLY A 49 -0.65 -5.54 6.04
C GLY A 49 -0.30 -6.71 6.93
N ASN A 50 -0.10 -6.41 8.20
CA ASN A 50 0.14 -7.43 9.20
C ASN A 50 -1.19 -7.99 9.71
N GLN A 51 -1.43 -9.28 9.48
CA GLN A 51 -2.56 -10.05 10.05
C GLN A 51 -2.09 -11.25 10.89
N SER A 52 -0.78 -11.40 11.09
CA SER A 52 -0.21 -12.56 11.76
C SER A 52 -0.40 -12.55 13.28
N GLY A 53 -0.66 -11.38 13.87
CA GLY A 53 -0.68 -11.17 15.32
C GLY A 53 0.72 -10.98 15.93
N GLU A 54 1.79 -11.20 15.15
CA GLU A 54 3.19 -11.06 15.53
C GLU A 54 3.85 -9.91 14.74
N PRO A 55 4.97 -9.33 15.19
CA PRO A 55 5.70 -8.32 14.43
C PRO A 55 6.13 -8.80 13.03
N VAL A 56 6.15 -7.87 12.06
CA VAL A 56 6.66 -8.11 10.69
C VAL A 56 7.56 -6.96 10.28
N ASP A 57 8.75 -7.29 9.77
CA ASP A 57 9.71 -6.35 9.23
C ASP A 57 9.85 -6.60 7.74
N PHE A 58 9.76 -5.56 6.93
CA PHE A 58 9.85 -5.64 5.49
C PHE A 58 10.34 -4.32 4.90
N LEU A 59 10.91 -4.39 3.71
CA LEU A 59 11.34 -3.24 2.92
C LEU A 59 10.29 -2.96 1.84
N MET A 60 9.99 -1.69 1.64
CA MET A 60 9.24 -1.16 0.50
C MET A 60 10.19 -0.33 -0.36
N LEU A 61 10.26 -0.63 -1.65
CA LEU A 61 11.16 0.02 -2.60
C LEU A 61 10.35 0.64 -3.72
N PHE A 62 10.55 1.94 -3.92
CA PHE A 62 9.85 2.75 -4.92
C PHE A 62 10.79 3.14 -6.05
N ILE A 63 10.40 2.92 -7.30
CA ILE A 63 11.20 3.30 -8.48
C ILE A 63 10.30 3.98 -9.52
N PRO A 64 10.54 5.26 -9.87
CA PRO A 64 11.54 6.16 -9.29
C PRO A 64 11.19 6.60 -7.85
N GLY A 65 12.19 6.69 -6.96
CA GLY A 65 11.95 6.93 -5.52
C GLY A 65 11.84 8.39 -5.07
N ALA A 66 12.31 9.35 -5.89
CA ALA A 66 12.58 10.74 -5.45
C ALA A 66 11.34 11.54 -5.00
N ALA A 67 10.12 11.14 -5.40
CA ALA A 67 8.90 11.84 -5.02
C ALA A 67 8.24 11.30 -3.74
N ARG A 68 8.82 10.27 -3.08
CA ARG A 68 8.13 9.53 -2.03
C ARG A 68 8.29 10.10 -0.61
N GLU A 69 9.36 10.83 -0.32
CA GLU A 69 9.59 11.41 1.02
C GLU A 69 8.43 12.33 1.44
N GLY A 70 8.02 13.25 0.57
CA GLY A 70 6.90 14.16 0.82
C GLY A 70 5.57 13.46 1.07
N TYR A 71 5.37 12.27 0.50
CA TYR A 71 4.20 11.46 0.82
C TYR A 71 4.24 11.01 2.28
N PHE A 72 5.35 10.38 2.71
CA PHE A 72 5.46 9.82 4.06
C PHE A 72 5.47 10.89 5.15
N GLU A 73 6.01 12.07 4.88
CA GLU A 73 5.88 13.22 5.78
C GLU A 73 4.43 13.71 5.85
N GLY A 74 3.79 13.82 4.68
CA GLY A 74 2.43 14.36 4.53
C GLY A 74 1.31 13.47 5.07
N ILE A 75 1.46 12.14 5.08
CA ILE A 75 0.38 11.23 5.52
C ILE A 75 -0.08 11.48 6.96
N SER A 76 0.80 12.01 7.82
CA SER A 76 0.47 12.35 9.21
C SER A 76 -0.58 13.47 9.32
N HIS A 77 -0.74 14.28 8.28
CA HIS A 77 -1.64 15.43 8.24
C HIS A 77 -2.99 15.14 7.58
N LEU A 78 -3.19 13.94 7.02
CA LEU A 78 -4.41 13.59 6.28
C LEU A 78 -5.70 13.78 7.09
N ALA A 79 -5.66 13.55 8.40
CA ALA A 79 -6.83 13.68 9.26
C ALA A 79 -7.39 15.12 9.31
N GLY A 80 -6.55 16.13 9.06
CA GLY A 80 -6.95 17.55 9.05
C GLY A 80 -7.37 18.06 7.67
N MET A 81 -7.12 17.31 6.60
CA MET A 81 -7.47 17.69 5.23
C MET A 81 -8.95 17.43 4.96
N SER A 82 -9.56 18.20 4.07
CA SER A 82 -10.84 17.88 3.42
C SER A 82 -10.68 16.72 2.43
N ASP A 83 -11.79 16.15 1.95
CA ASP A 83 -11.75 15.08 0.95
C ASP A 83 -11.06 15.52 -0.34
N GLU A 84 -11.32 16.76 -0.81
CA GLU A 84 -10.69 17.32 -2.00
C GLU A 84 -9.17 17.47 -1.84
N GLU A 85 -8.72 17.99 -0.69
CA GLU A 85 -7.29 18.12 -0.37
C GLU A 85 -6.60 16.76 -0.28
N ARG A 86 -7.24 15.75 0.33
CA ARG A 86 -6.69 14.38 0.38
C ARG A 86 -6.57 13.77 -1.01
N ILE A 87 -7.59 13.91 -1.85
CA ILE A 87 -7.57 13.42 -3.23
C ILE A 87 -6.43 14.08 -4.00
N ALA A 88 -6.30 15.41 -3.93
CA ALA A 88 -5.22 16.14 -4.59
C ALA A 88 -3.83 15.72 -4.08
N PHE A 89 -3.68 15.52 -2.76
CA PHE A 89 -2.46 15.02 -2.15
C PHE A 89 -2.09 13.63 -2.69
N PHE A 90 -3.04 12.71 -2.80
CA PHE A 90 -2.79 11.36 -3.29
C PHE A 90 -2.40 11.35 -4.77
N VAL A 91 -3.10 12.13 -5.61
CA VAL A 91 -2.76 12.29 -7.04
C VAL A 91 -1.37 12.87 -7.20
N HIS A 92 -1.01 13.89 -6.41
CA HIS A 92 0.32 14.50 -6.46
C HIS A 92 1.44 13.49 -6.16
N HIS A 93 1.16 12.50 -5.30
CA HIS A 93 2.10 11.45 -4.91
C HIS A 93 1.89 10.12 -5.63
N ASP A 94 1.28 10.15 -6.83
CA ASP A 94 1.05 9.00 -7.69
C ASP A 94 0.25 7.86 -7.02
N SER A 95 -0.48 8.11 -5.92
CA SER A 95 -1.11 7.07 -5.11
C SER A 95 -2.61 6.99 -5.39
N TYR A 96 -3.06 5.99 -6.14
CA TYR A 96 -4.48 5.85 -6.51
C TYR A 96 -5.17 4.75 -5.71
N PHE A 97 -5.82 5.14 -4.62
CA PHE A 97 -6.62 4.25 -3.78
C PHE A 97 -7.99 3.93 -4.39
N THR A 98 -8.57 2.79 -4.03
CA THR A 98 -9.94 2.43 -4.44
C THR A 98 -11.02 3.33 -3.85
N ASP A 99 -10.74 3.98 -2.72
CA ASP A 99 -11.54 5.06 -2.14
C ASP A 99 -10.61 6.26 -1.90
N MET A 100 -10.58 7.19 -2.85
CA MET A 100 -9.65 8.32 -2.83
C MET A 100 -9.96 9.33 -1.71
N ALA A 101 -11.20 9.42 -1.24
CA ALA A 101 -11.58 10.35 -0.17
C ALA A 101 -11.05 9.87 1.19
N LYS A 102 -11.05 8.54 1.41
CA LYS A 102 -10.57 7.92 2.65
C LYS A 102 -9.11 7.46 2.59
N GLY A 103 -8.58 7.21 1.39
CA GLY A 103 -7.20 6.79 1.16
C GLY A 103 -6.81 5.53 1.97
N PRO A 104 -5.68 5.56 2.70
CA PRO A 104 -5.19 4.40 3.44
C PRO A 104 -6.11 3.98 4.60
N ALA A 105 -6.96 4.87 5.09
CA ALA A 105 -7.90 4.61 6.18
C ALA A 105 -9.24 3.98 5.71
N ALA A 106 -9.47 3.89 4.39
CA ALA A 106 -10.60 3.13 3.88
C ALA A 106 -10.52 1.68 4.37
N GLN A 107 -11.67 1.02 4.57
CA GLN A 107 -11.66 -0.41 4.89
C GLN A 107 -10.88 -1.16 3.82
N SER A 108 -9.69 -1.64 4.20
CA SER A 108 -8.91 -2.55 3.40
C SER A 108 -9.78 -3.75 3.03
N TRP A 109 -9.75 -4.12 1.76
CA TRP A 109 -10.46 -5.26 1.19
C TRP A 109 -10.58 -6.39 2.23
N GLN A 110 -11.81 -6.72 2.63
CA GLN A 110 -12.04 -7.66 3.71
C GLN A 110 -11.34 -8.98 3.37
N ALA A 111 -10.42 -9.41 4.24
CA ALA A 111 -9.84 -10.75 4.20
C ALA A 111 -10.97 -11.75 4.48
N GLY A 112 -11.71 -12.13 3.44
CA GLY A 112 -12.97 -12.82 3.64
C GLY A 112 -13.78 -13.05 2.37
N SER A 113 -13.24 -13.81 1.44
CA SER A 113 -14.05 -14.79 0.70
C SER A 113 -13.13 -15.87 0.14
N PRO A 114 -13.10 -17.07 0.75
CA PRO A 114 -12.46 -18.21 0.11
C PRO A 114 -13.33 -18.63 -1.08
N ARG A 115 -12.74 -18.66 -2.27
CA ARG A 115 -13.01 -19.69 -3.28
C ARG A 115 -11.73 -19.98 -4.06
#